data_AF-I4FXK5-F1
#
_entry.id   AF-I4FXK5-F1
#
_cell.length_a   1.000
_cell.length_b   1.000
_cell.length_c   1.000
_cell.angle_alpha   90.00
_cell.angle_beta   90.00
_cell.angle_gamma   90.00
#
_symmetry.space_group_name_H-M   'P 1'
#
loop_
_entity.id
_entity.type
_entity.pdbx_description
1 polymer ?
#
loop_
_entity_poly.entity_id
_entity_poly.type
_entity_poly.pdbx_seq_one_letter_code
_entity_poly.pdbx_strand_id
1 'polypeptide(L)'
;MSPLPSHGKRINLLSDLVKIILRRQGKDWECFDPITLKIPGEAGLEPDTCFYIDNRQAILGKERIDLTVDPPPDLAIEVDFTSLTDVAAYQLLKIPELWVYRREELKIYLFREDGYQESENSRLFPDINIKKLFPYYVELGWNQGSSLALRQFEALENFS
;
A
#
# COMPACT_ATOMS: atom_id res chain seq x y z
N MET A 1 -4.65 2.74 -20.75
CA MET A 1 -3.56 3.71 -21.01
C MET A 1 -2.34 3.22 -20.26
N SER A 2 -1.15 3.33 -20.83
CA SER A 2 0.08 3.01 -20.09
C SER A 2 0.34 4.06 -19.01
N PRO A 3 0.80 3.66 -17.81
CA PRO A 3 1.02 4.59 -16.70
C PRO A 3 2.13 5.59 -17.04
N LEU A 4 2.01 6.81 -16.51
CA LEU A 4 3.08 7.80 -16.60
C LEU A 4 4.30 7.36 -15.77
N PRO A 5 5.53 7.75 -16.14
CA PRO A 5 6.72 7.42 -15.35
C PRO A 5 6.63 7.86 -13.87
N SER A 6 5.93 8.97 -13.60
CA SER A 6 5.69 9.46 -12.24
C SER A 6 4.79 8.52 -11.42
N HIS A 7 3.83 7.84 -12.05
CA HIS A 7 2.92 6.90 -11.39
C HIS A 7 3.71 5.68 -10.89
N GLY A 8 4.39 4.97 -11.79
CA GLY A 8 5.24 3.82 -11.42
C GLY A 8 6.33 4.17 -10.40
N LYS A 9 6.95 5.35 -10.52
CA LYS A 9 7.99 5.78 -9.57
C LYS A 9 7.44 6.04 -8.16
N ARG A 10 6.24 6.61 -8.04
CA ARG A 10 5.57 6.86 -6.75
C ARG A 10 5.12 5.55 -6.10
N ILE A 11 4.57 4.61 -6.88
CA ILE A 11 4.25 3.25 -6.39
C ILE A 11 5.49 2.59 -5.82
N ASN A 12 6.59 2.56 -6.59
CA ASN A 12 7.84 1.93 -6.15
C ASN A 12 8.37 2.56 -4.86
N LEU A 13 8.38 3.89 -4.77
CA LEU A 13 8.83 4.58 -3.56
C LEU A 13 7.95 4.27 -2.35
N LEU A 14 6.62 4.30 -2.49
CA LEU A 14 5.71 3.92 -1.39
C LEU A 14 5.95 2.48 -0.95
N SER A 15 6.06 1.55 -1.91
CA SER A 15 6.35 0.13 -1.65
C SER A 15 7.67 -0.03 -0.90
N ASP A 16 8.74 0.65 -1.33
CA ASP A 16 10.05 0.57 -0.69
C ASP A 16 10.06 1.16 0.73
N LEU A 17 9.35 2.28 0.96
CA LEU A 17 9.21 2.88 2.28
C LEU A 17 8.51 1.92 3.26
N VAL A 18 7.44 1.24 2.82
CA VAL A 18 6.78 0.19 3.60
C VAL A 18 7.76 -0.93 3.93
N LYS A 19 8.48 -1.45 2.92
CA LYS A 19 9.47 -2.52 3.08
C LYS A 19 10.58 -2.13 4.06
N ILE A 20 11.01 -0.87 4.08
CA ILE A 20 12.02 -0.39 5.03
C ILE A 20 11.49 -0.44 6.47
N ILE A 21 10.28 0.05 6.71
CA ILE A 21 9.69 -0.01 8.06
C ILE A 21 9.49 -1.47 8.51
N LEU A 22 8.94 -2.32 7.65
CA LEU A 22 8.73 -3.75 7.96
C LEU A 22 10.03 -4.45 8.32
N ARG A 23 11.10 -4.23 7.53
CA ARG A 23 12.46 -4.73 7.86
C ARG A 23 12.93 -4.26 9.22
N ARG A 24 12.79 -2.98 9.53
CA ARG A 24 13.20 -2.42 10.83
C ARG A 24 12.40 -2.96 12.00
N GLN A 25 11.12 -3.31 11.77
CA GLN A 25 10.27 -3.96 12.75
C GLN A 25 10.49 -5.48 12.85
N GLY A 26 11.36 -6.06 12.00
CA GLY A 26 11.58 -7.50 11.94
C GLY A 26 10.35 -8.29 11.48
N LYS A 27 9.46 -7.66 10.70
CA LYS A 27 8.27 -8.29 10.13
C LYS A 27 8.57 -8.79 8.73
N ASP A 28 8.15 -10.02 8.45
CA ASP A 28 8.18 -10.59 7.11
C ASP A 28 6.96 -10.14 6.31
N TRP A 29 7.10 -10.06 4.98
CA TRP A 29 5.99 -9.75 4.09
C TRP A 29 6.12 -10.49 2.76
N GLU A 30 5.02 -10.60 2.03
CA GLU A 30 5.02 -10.74 0.57
C GLU A 30 4.39 -9.49 -0.04
N CYS A 31 4.92 -9.04 -1.17
CA CYS A 31 4.48 -7.86 -1.89
C CYS A 31 4.18 -8.25 -3.33
N PHE A 32 3.06 -7.76 -3.87
CA PHE A 32 2.66 -8.06 -5.24
C PHE A 32 2.35 -6.78 -6.01
N ASP A 33 2.88 -6.69 -7.22
CA ASP A 33 2.79 -5.51 -8.09
C ASP A 33 2.21 -5.90 -9.46
N PRO A 34 1.13 -5.21 -9.87
CA PRO A 34 -0.23 -5.52 -9.44
C PRO A 34 -0.62 -6.98 -9.74
N ILE A 35 -1.49 -7.54 -8.90
CA ILE A 35 -2.17 -8.82 -9.15
C ILE A 35 -3.68 -8.61 -9.04
N THR A 36 -4.47 -9.44 -9.73
CA THR A 36 -5.92 -9.39 -9.52
C THR A 36 -6.33 -10.12 -8.25
N LEU A 37 -6.88 -9.35 -7.32
CA LEU A 37 -7.58 -9.82 -6.14
C LEU A 37 -9.04 -10.10 -6.52
N LYS A 38 -9.42 -11.37 -6.55
CA LYS A 38 -10.72 -11.80 -7.05
C LYS A 38 -11.51 -12.58 -6.01
N ILE A 39 -12.80 -12.27 -5.93
CA ILE A 39 -13.86 -13.11 -5.38
C ILE A 39 -14.67 -13.58 -6.59
N PRO A 40 -14.51 -14.83 -7.06
CA PRO A 40 -15.13 -15.31 -8.29
C PRO A 40 -16.64 -15.05 -8.34
N GLY A 41 -17.09 -14.33 -9.37
CA GLY A 41 -18.51 -14.00 -9.57
C GLY A 41 -19.03 -12.80 -8.78
N GLU A 42 -18.22 -12.20 -7.89
CA GLU A 42 -18.65 -11.11 -7.03
C GLU A 42 -17.81 -9.83 -7.21
N ALA A 43 -16.47 -9.95 -7.16
CA ALA A 43 -15.57 -8.81 -7.20
C ALA A 43 -14.21 -9.14 -7.83
N GLY A 44 -13.57 -8.13 -8.41
CA GLY A 44 -12.21 -8.23 -8.91
C GLY A 44 -11.58 -6.85 -9.00
N LEU A 45 -10.48 -6.63 -8.28
CA LEU A 45 -9.69 -5.40 -8.34
C LEU A 45 -8.20 -5.68 -8.46
N GLU A 46 -7.49 -4.73 -9.03
CA GLU A 46 -6.03 -4.75 -9.18
C GLU A 46 -5.46 -3.50 -8.52
N PRO A 47 -5.11 -3.56 -7.22
CA PRO A 47 -4.39 -2.45 -6.59
C PRO A 47 -3.04 -2.26 -7.27
N ASP A 48 -2.56 -1.02 -7.35
CA ASP A 48 -1.21 -0.72 -7.87
C ASP A 48 -0.12 -1.56 -7.18
N THR A 49 -0.23 -1.76 -5.86
CA THR A 49 0.55 -2.73 -5.10
C THR A 49 -0.18 -3.17 -3.82
N CYS A 50 0.12 -4.37 -3.32
CA CYS A 50 -0.44 -4.86 -2.05
C CYS A 50 0.56 -5.68 -1.25
N PHE A 51 0.35 -5.72 0.07
CA PHE A 51 1.20 -6.42 1.02
C PHE A 51 0.42 -7.44 1.85
N TYR A 52 0.95 -8.66 1.91
CA TYR A 52 0.60 -9.65 2.91
C TYR A 52 1.68 -9.64 3.99
N ILE A 53 1.30 -9.31 5.23
CA ILE A 53 2.19 -9.17 6.37
C ILE A 53 1.76 -10.18 7.44
N ASP A 54 0.62 -9.95 8.10
CA ASP A 54 0.05 -10.87 9.08
C ASP A 54 -0.56 -12.09 8.37
N ASN A 55 -1.15 -11.88 7.19
CA ASN A 55 -1.76 -12.94 6.37
C ASN A 55 -0.75 -13.67 5.45
N ARG A 56 0.53 -13.31 5.52
CA ARG A 56 1.60 -13.82 4.64
C ARG A 56 1.62 -15.34 4.54
N GLN A 57 1.59 -16.04 5.68
CA GLN A 57 1.79 -17.49 5.70
C GLN A 57 0.72 -18.25 4.91
N ALA A 58 -0.49 -17.70 4.80
CA ALA A 58 -1.60 -18.32 4.08
C ALA A 58 -1.45 -18.30 2.55
N ILE A 59 -0.60 -17.42 2.00
CA ILE A 59 -0.46 -17.26 0.54
C ILE A 59 0.83 -17.83 -0.05
N LEU A 60 1.79 -18.26 0.78
CA LEU A 60 3.09 -18.72 0.30
C LEU A 60 2.99 -19.94 -0.61
N GLY A 61 3.66 -19.87 -1.77
CA GLY A 61 3.72 -20.96 -2.74
C GLY A 61 2.47 -21.11 -3.62
N LYS A 62 1.47 -20.24 -3.47
CA LYS A 62 0.26 -20.26 -4.30
C LYS A 62 0.51 -19.50 -5.61
N GLU A 63 0.11 -20.10 -6.73
CA GLU A 63 0.12 -19.43 -8.04
C GLU A 63 -1.08 -18.48 -8.23
N ARG A 64 -2.16 -18.71 -7.48
CA ARG A 64 -3.38 -17.91 -7.52
C ARG A 64 -3.90 -17.70 -6.12
N ILE A 65 -4.40 -16.50 -5.88
CA ILE A 65 -5.07 -16.12 -4.63
C ILE A 65 -6.57 -16.08 -4.92
N ASP A 66 -7.34 -16.86 -4.17
CA ASP A 66 -8.80 -16.88 -4.24
C ASP A 66 -9.38 -16.34 -2.93
N LEU A 67 -9.91 -15.12 -2.96
CA LEU A 67 -10.38 -14.44 -1.75
C LEU A 67 -11.67 -15.04 -1.16
N THR A 68 -12.22 -16.11 -1.75
CA THR A 68 -13.28 -16.92 -1.11
C THR A 68 -12.74 -17.84 -0.03
N VAL A 69 -11.45 -18.18 -0.07
CA VAL A 69 -10.79 -19.12 0.85
C VAL A 69 -9.50 -18.56 1.45
N ASP A 70 -8.82 -17.68 0.73
CA ASP A 70 -7.60 -17.01 1.14
C ASP A 70 -7.94 -15.68 1.81
N PRO A 71 -7.15 -15.27 2.82
CA PRO A 71 -7.32 -13.94 3.39
C PRO A 71 -6.97 -12.86 2.35
N PRO A 72 -7.55 -11.66 2.47
CA PRO A 72 -7.09 -10.51 1.70
C PRO A 72 -5.67 -10.10 2.12
N PRO A 73 -4.97 -9.28 1.30
CA PRO A 73 -3.75 -8.62 1.77
C PRO A 73 -4.08 -7.76 3.00
N ASP A 74 -3.06 -7.47 3.80
CA ASP A 74 -3.19 -6.59 4.97
C ASP A 74 -3.23 -5.11 4.56
N LEU A 75 -2.58 -4.78 3.44
CA LEU A 75 -2.50 -3.43 2.88
C LEU A 75 -2.64 -3.46 1.36
N ALA A 76 -3.47 -2.56 0.82
CA ALA A 76 -3.46 -2.17 -0.58
C ALA A 76 -3.05 -0.69 -0.71
N ILE A 77 -2.34 -0.36 -1.78
CA ILE A 77 -1.90 1.00 -2.08
C ILE A 77 -2.29 1.34 -3.52
N GLU A 78 -2.84 2.53 -3.70
CA GLU A 78 -3.20 3.12 -4.99
C GLU A 78 -2.53 4.49 -5.15
N VAL A 79 -2.12 4.83 -6.38
CA VAL A 79 -1.56 6.14 -6.72
C VAL A 79 -2.44 6.80 -7.78
N ASP A 80 -3.27 7.76 -7.36
CA ASP A 80 -4.19 8.46 -8.24
C ASP A 80 -3.49 9.56 -9.06
N PHE A 81 -3.90 9.70 -10.32
CA PHE A 81 -3.47 10.81 -11.19
C PHE A 81 -4.67 11.50 -11.86
N THR A 82 -5.16 10.95 -12.96
CA THR A 82 -6.38 11.42 -13.66
C THR A 82 -7.60 10.63 -13.22
N SER A 83 -7.45 9.31 -13.08
CA SER A 83 -8.47 8.43 -12.53
C SER A 83 -8.41 8.49 -11.01
N LEU A 84 -9.57 8.51 -10.37
CA LEU A 84 -9.68 8.46 -8.92
C LEU A 84 -9.99 7.04 -8.49
N THR A 85 -9.36 6.60 -7.42
CA THR A 85 -9.67 5.34 -6.76
C THR A 85 -11.09 5.40 -6.21
N ASP A 86 -11.93 4.46 -6.64
CA ASP A 86 -13.22 4.22 -5.99
C ASP A 86 -13.00 3.35 -4.75
N VAL A 87 -12.85 4.00 -3.60
CA VAL A 87 -12.67 3.34 -2.30
C VAL A 87 -13.84 2.39 -1.99
N ALA A 88 -15.05 2.67 -2.47
CA ALA A 88 -16.20 1.80 -2.24
C ALA A 88 -16.08 0.48 -3.01
N ALA A 89 -15.41 0.45 -4.15
CA ALA A 89 -15.18 -0.78 -4.92
C ALA A 89 -14.40 -1.83 -4.11
N TYR A 90 -13.53 -1.39 -3.19
CA TYR A 90 -12.74 -2.27 -2.34
C TYR A 90 -13.55 -2.96 -1.24
N GLN A 91 -14.79 -2.50 -0.93
CA GLN A 91 -15.55 -2.98 0.23
C GLN A 91 -15.77 -4.48 0.24
N LEU A 92 -15.99 -5.09 -0.93
CA LEU A 92 -16.20 -6.54 -1.04
C LEU A 92 -14.92 -7.33 -0.72
N LEU A 93 -13.74 -6.76 -0.99
CA LEU A 93 -12.45 -7.42 -0.73
C LEU A 93 -12.04 -7.36 0.74
N LYS A 94 -12.59 -6.43 1.52
CA LYS A 94 -12.36 -6.31 2.98
C LYS A 94 -10.88 -6.22 3.37
N ILE A 95 -10.06 -5.60 2.52
CA ILE A 95 -8.64 -5.35 2.80
C ILE A 95 -8.56 -4.45 4.05
N PRO A 96 -7.89 -4.85 5.14
CA PRO A 96 -7.94 -4.13 6.41
C PRO A 96 -7.53 -2.65 6.33
N GLU A 97 -6.59 -2.33 5.45
CA GLU A 97 -6.07 -0.98 5.25
C GLU A 97 -5.84 -0.70 3.75
N LEU A 98 -6.36 0.43 3.27
CA LEU A 98 -6.19 0.93 1.91
C LEU A 98 -5.57 2.32 1.96
N TRP A 99 -4.48 2.51 1.22
CA TRP A 99 -3.86 3.82 1.06
C TRP A 99 -4.08 4.37 -0.35
N VAL A 100 -4.42 5.65 -0.43
CA VAL A 100 -4.55 6.36 -1.70
C VAL A 100 -3.62 7.56 -1.67
N TYR A 101 -2.59 7.54 -2.51
CA TYR A 101 -1.67 8.66 -2.70
C TYR A 101 -2.11 9.52 -3.86
N ARG A 102 -2.36 10.79 -3.61
CA ARG A 102 -2.82 11.73 -4.63
C ARG A 102 -2.33 13.13 -4.35
N ARG A 103 -1.79 13.81 -5.37
CA ARG A 103 -1.37 15.23 -5.27
C ARG A 103 -0.53 15.52 -4.01
N GLU A 104 0.48 14.68 -3.78
CA GLU A 104 1.41 14.84 -2.66
C GLU A 104 0.79 14.64 -1.27
N GLU A 105 -0.39 14.02 -1.22
CA GLU A 105 -1.10 13.66 0.01
C GLU A 105 -1.32 12.15 0.07
N LEU A 106 -1.08 11.56 1.23
CA LEU A 106 -1.39 10.17 1.52
C LEU A 106 -2.66 10.10 2.36
N LYS A 107 -3.71 9.48 1.82
CA LYS A 107 -4.93 9.15 2.55
C LYS A 107 -4.90 7.70 3.01
N ILE A 108 -5.39 7.47 4.22
CA ILE A 108 -5.47 6.14 4.83
C ILE A 108 -6.94 5.84 5.05
N TYR A 109 -7.38 4.67 4.60
CA TYR A 109 -8.72 4.16 4.80
C TYR A 109 -8.65 2.83 5.55
N LEU A 110 -9.39 2.72 6.65
CA LEU A 110 -9.49 1.47 7.42
C LEU A 110 -10.84 0.82 7.16
N PHE A 111 -10.82 -0.49 6.92
CA PHE A 111 -12.05 -1.26 6.76
C PHE A 111 -12.71 -1.50 8.12
N ARG A 112 -13.99 -1.13 8.24
CA ARG A 112 -14.86 -1.28 9.42
C ARG A 112 -16.18 -1.96 9.01
N GLU A 113 -17.09 -2.18 9.97
CA GLU A 113 -18.38 -2.84 9.73
C GLU A 113 -19.17 -2.20 8.58
N ASP A 114 -19.19 -0.86 8.52
CA ASP A 114 -19.92 -0.09 7.49
C ASP A 114 -19.08 0.24 6.24
N GLY A 115 -17.92 -0.40 6.07
CA GLY A 115 -16.98 -0.17 4.96
C GLY A 115 -15.77 0.69 5.33
N TYR A 116 -15.15 1.31 4.33
CA TYR A 116 -13.92 2.08 4.50
C TYR A 116 -14.18 3.47 5.09
N GLN A 117 -13.42 3.81 6.12
CA GLN A 117 -13.45 5.12 6.76
C GLN A 117 -12.05 5.75 6.73
N GLU A 118 -11.96 7.04 6.39
CA GLU A 118 -10.68 7.76 6.42
C GLU A 118 -10.14 7.81 7.86
N SER A 119 -8.84 7.57 8.01
CA SER A 119 -8.14 7.51 9.29
C SER A 119 -6.94 8.45 9.28
N GLU A 120 -6.65 9.06 10.43
CA GLU A 120 -5.43 9.85 10.61
C GLU A 120 -4.19 8.99 10.81
N ASN A 121 -4.35 7.80 11.37
CA ASN A 121 -3.24 6.90 11.69
C ASN A 121 -3.37 5.58 10.94
N SER A 122 -2.22 5.02 10.56
CA SER A 122 -2.14 3.67 10.03
C SER A 122 -2.44 2.65 11.12
N ARG A 123 -3.11 1.54 10.77
CA ARG A 123 -3.25 0.40 11.66
C ARG A 123 -1.94 -0.40 11.71
N LEU A 124 -1.24 -0.53 10.59
CA LEU A 124 0.03 -1.25 10.49
C LEU A 124 1.19 -0.50 11.17
N PHE A 125 1.18 0.84 11.09
CA PHE A 125 2.22 1.71 11.62
C PHE A 125 1.66 2.78 12.56
N PRO A 126 1.07 2.40 13.71
CA PRO A 126 0.34 3.33 14.58
C PRO A 126 1.24 4.41 15.20
N ASP A 127 2.53 4.12 15.38
CA ASP A 127 3.50 5.02 16.02
C ASP A 127 4.26 5.90 15.02
N ILE A 128 3.90 5.86 13.73
CA ILE A 128 4.59 6.59 12.66
C ILE A 128 3.59 7.48 11.93
N ASN A 129 3.87 8.78 11.85
CA ASN A 129 3.07 9.71 11.05
C ASN A 129 3.37 9.56 9.55
N ILE A 130 2.93 8.44 8.96
CA ILE A 130 3.19 8.14 7.55
C ILE A 130 2.49 9.13 6.61
N LYS A 131 1.36 9.73 7.01
CA LYS A 131 0.65 10.77 6.22
C LYS A 131 1.54 11.98 5.94
N LYS A 132 2.48 12.29 6.83
CA LYS A 132 3.48 13.34 6.63
C LYS A 132 4.79 12.80 6.07
N LEU A 133 5.27 11.69 6.63
CA LEU A 133 6.60 11.18 6.35
C LEU A 133 6.71 10.63 4.93
N PHE A 134 5.73 9.87 4.46
CA PHE A 134 5.83 9.21 3.15
C PHE A 134 5.76 10.20 1.99
N PRO A 135 4.80 11.15 1.93
CA PRO A 135 4.79 12.12 0.83
C PRO A 135 6.09 12.90 0.67
N TYR A 136 6.74 13.27 1.79
CA TYR A 136 8.04 13.92 1.75
C TYR A 136 9.09 13.08 0.98
N TYR A 137 9.24 11.80 1.34
CA TYR A 137 10.23 10.94 0.69
C TYR A 137 9.84 10.51 -0.72
N VAL A 138 8.54 10.38 -1.00
CA VAL A 138 8.02 10.13 -2.35
C VAL A 138 8.37 11.28 -3.28
N GLU A 139 8.10 12.53 -2.88
CA GLU A 139 8.42 13.69 -3.72
C GLU A 139 9.92 14.03 -3.73
N LEU A 140 10.65 13.76 -2.64
CA LEU A 140 12.11 13.80 -2.65
C LEU A 140 12.67 12.81 -3.68
N GLY A 141 12.15 11.59 -3.71
CA GLY A 141 12.58 10.57 -4.67
C GLY A 141 12.20 10.94 -6.10
N TRP A 142 11.03 11.55 -6.30
CA TRP A 142 10.63 12.10 -7.60
C TRP A 142 11.63 13.15 -8.11
N ASN A 143 11.91 14.16 -7.31
CA ASN A 143 12.68 15.34 -7.70
C ASN A 143 14.21 15.14 -7.65
N GLN A 144 14.72 14.35 -6.71
CA GLN A 144 16.16 14.20 -6.44
C GLN A 144 16.69 12.77 -6.63
N GLY A 145 15.80 11.81 -6.91
CA GLY A 145 16.14 10.43 -7.23
C GLY A 145 15.82 9.44 -6.11
N SER A 146 15.27 8.28 -6.49
CA SER A 146 14.74 7.30 -5.53
C SER A 146 15.80 6.77 -4.58
N SER A 147 17.00 6.43 -5.08
CA SER A 147 18.06 5.88 -4.24
C SER A 147 18.57 6.87 -3.18
N LEU A 148 18.54 8.18 -3.48
CA LEU A 148 18.88 9.21 -2.51
C LEU A 148 17.81 9.30 -1.42
N ALA A 149 16.54 9.34 -1.81
CA ALA A 149 15.43 9.41 -0.86
C ALA A 149 15.39 8.18 0.07
N LEU A 150 15.53 6.97 -0.49
CA LEU A 150 15.52 5.73 0.29
C LEU A 150 16.70 5.65 1.25
N ARG A 151 17.92 6.02 0.84
CA ARG A 151 19.08 6.06 1.76
C ARG A 151 18.86 7.04 2.92
N GLN A 152 18.27 8.21 2.64
CA GLN A 152 17.96 9.18 3.70
C GLN A 152 16.88 8.66 4.65
N PHE A 153 15.87 7.96 4.13
CA PHE A 153 14.83 7.35 4.96
C PHE A 153 15.38 6.20 5.82
N GLU A 154 16.21 5.32 5.26
CA GLU A 154 16.85 4.22 5.99
C GLU A 154 17.78 4.72 7.12
N ALA A 155 18.36 5.91 6.95
CA ALA A 155 19.24 6.53 7.94
C ALA A 155 18.50 7.22 9.11
N LEU A 156 17.17 7.31 9.08
CA LEU A 156 16.41 7.91 10.19
C LEU A 156 16.58 7.09 11.47
N GLU A 157 17.02 7.71 12.55
CA GLU A 157 17.15 7.01 13.84
C GLU A 157 15.78 6.62 14.40
N ASN A 158 14.81 7.54 14.31
CA ASN A 158 13.41 7.35 14.72
C ASN A 158 12.45 7.81 13.62
N PHE A 159 11.25 7.23 13.58
CA PHE A 159 10.17 7.57 12.63
C PHE A 159 9.07 8.47 13.24
N SER A 160 9.22 8.82 14.52
CA SER A 160 8.33 9.68 15.30
C SER A 160 8.43 11.16 14.90
#